data_AF-A0A447JLG7-F1
#
_entry.id   AF-A0A447JLG7-F1
#
_cell.length_a   1.000
_cell.length_b   1.000
_cell.length_c   1.000
_cell.angle_alpha   90.00
_cell.angle_beta   90.00
_cell.angle_gamma   90.00
#
_symmetry.space_group_name_H-M   'P 1'
#
loop_
_entity.id
_entity.type
_entity.pdbx_description
1 polymer ?
#
loop_
_entity_poly.entity_id
_entity_poly.type
_entity_poly.pdbx_seq_one_letter_code
_entity_poly.pdbx_strand_id
1 'polypeptide(L)'
;MAVLAPAGTADVVASAAQVVSSWGFAITPDTLHQIANEVGEQSIISRAGGAPTLAVGMAYILHGALGGMMDVAFWYHFAILFEALFILTAVDAGTRAARFMLQDLLGVVSPGLKRTDSLPANLLATALCVLAWGYFLHQGVVDPLGGINTLWPLFGIANQMLAGMALMLCAVVLFKMKRQRYAWVALVPTAWLLICTLTAGWQKAFSPDAKIGFLSIANKFQAMIDSGNIPPQYTESQLAQLVFNNRLDAGLTIFFMVVVVVLAVFSIKTALAALKIDKPTANETPYEPMPENVDEIVTQAKGAH
;
A
#
# COMPACT_ATOMS: atom_id res chain seq x y z
N MET A 1 6.92 0.00 -16.83
CA MET A 1 6.27 0.16 -18.16
C MET A 1 7.15 0.94 -19.14
N ALA A 2 7.52 2.19 -18.84
CA ALA A 2 8.36 3.01 -19.73
C ALA A 2 9.76 2.44 -20.06
N VAL A 3 10.28 1.54 -19.21
CA VAL A 3 11.61 0.92 -19.39
C VAL A 3 11.58 -0.19 -20.45
N LEU A 4 10.47 -0.92 -20.59
CA LEU A 4 10.36 -2.05 -21.54
C LEU A 4 9.86 -1.59 -22.92
N ALA A 5 9.13 -0.47 -22.97
CA ALA A 5 8.68 0.17 -24.19
C ALA A 5 8.71 1.70 -24.01
N PRO A 6 9.77 2.39 -24.49
CA PRO A 6 9.81 3.84 -24.54
C PRO A 6 8.64 4.38 -25.38
N ALA A 7 8.12 5.54 -25.01
CA ALA A 7 7.06 6.19 -25.78
C ALA A 7 7.49 6.38 -27.25
N GLY A 8 6.74 5.81 -28.20
CA GLY A 8 7.01 5.91 -29.65
C GLY A 8 7.66 4.69 -30.32
N THR A 9 7.88 3.57 -29.63
CA THR A 9 8.36 2.34 -30.29
C THR A 9 7.26 1.70 -31.13
N ALA A 10 7.49 1.59 -32.44
CA ALA A 10 6.61 0.92 -33.40
C ALA A 10 6.46 -0.59 -33.13
N ASP A 11 7.47 -1.21 -32.49
CA ASP A 11 7.45 -2.61 -32.08
C ASP A 11 7.82 -2.74 -30.59
N VAL A 12 6.77 -2.93 -29.78
CA VAL A 12 6.84 -3.09 -28.32
C VAL A 12 7.55 -4.40 -27.92
N VAL A 13 7.48 -5.43 -28.76
CA VAL A 13 8.09 -6.75 -28.51
C VAL A 13 9.60 -6.67 -28.73
N ALA A 14 10.02 -6.04 -29.83
CA ALA A 14 11.43 -5.82 -30.11
C ALA A 14 12.13 -4.95 -29.05
N SER A 15 11.47 -3.86 -28.61
CA SER A 15 11.99 -3.01 -27.54
C SER A 15 12.14 -3.75 -26.21
N ALA A 16 11.14 -4.56 -25.84
CA ALA A 16 11.17 -5.30 -24.58
C ALA A 16 12.28 -6.36 -24.59
N ALA A 17 12.44 -7.10 -25.69
CA ALA A 17 13.51 -8.08 -25.87
C ALA A 17 14.90 -7.44 -25.76
N GLN A 18 15.10 -6.26 -26.37
CA GLN A 18 16.37 -5.54 -26.33
C GLN A 18 16.71 -5.02 -24.93
N VAL A 19 15.73 -4.51 -24.20
CA VAL A 19 15.92 -4.04 -22.82
C VAL A 19 16.26 -5.19 -21.88
N VAL A 20 15.52 -6.30 -21.95
CA VAL A 20 15.80 -7.46 -21.10
C VAL A 20 17.14 -8.11 -21.47
N SER A 21 17.51 -8.09 -22.75
CA SER A 21 18.85 -8.48 -23.20
C SER A 21 19.97 -7.61 -22.65
N SER A 22 19.72 -6.30 -22.47
CA SER A 22 20.68 -5.41 -21.81
C SER A 22 20.91 -5.74 -20.33
N TRP A 23 19.98 -6.47 -19.69
CA TRP A 23 20.11 -6.94 -18.30
C TRP A 23 20.87 -8.26 -18.19
N GLY A 24 21.36 -8.82 -19.31
CA GLY A 24 22.14 -10.05 -19.35
C GLY A 24 21.34 -11.33 -19.63
N PHE A 25 20.05 -11.21 -19.96
CA PHE A 25 19.20 -12.36 -20.32
C PHE A 25 19.04 -12.46 -21.84
N ALA A 26 19.41 -13.58 -22.46
CA ALA A 26 19.21 -13.75 -23.90
C ALA A 26 17.72 -13.98 -24.23
N ILE A 27 16.99 -12.91 -24.55
CA ILE A 27 15.58 -12.97 -24.96
C ILE A 27 15.43 -12.38 -26.36
N THR A 28 14.83 -13.15 -27.28
CA THR A 28 14.50 -12.67 -28.62
C THR A 28 13.02 -12.29 -28.74
N PRO A 29 12.65 -11.44 -29.71
CA PRO A 29 11.25 -11.14 -30.01
C PRO A 29 10.43 -12.39 -30.33
N ASP A 30 11.02 -13.35 -31.04
CA ASP A 30 10.39 -14.63 -31.37
C ASP A 30 10.05 -15.44 -30.12
N THR A 31 10.93 -15.45 -29.12
CA THR A 31 10.66 -16.10 -27.83
C THR A 31 9.45 -15.47 -27.13
N LEU A 32 9.30 -14.14 -27.18
CA LEU A 32 8.15 -13.45 -26.58
C LEU A 32 6.84 -13.75 -27.32
N HIS A 33 6.87 -13.85 -28.65
CA HIS A 33 5.71 -14.28 -29.44
C HIS A 33 5.34 -15.73 -29.18
N GLN A 34 6.34 -16.61 -29.06
CA GLN A 34 6.12 -18.02 -28.74
C GLN A 34 5.48 -18.17 -27.35
N ILE A 35 6.01 -17.47 -26.34
CA ILE A 35 5.42 -17.48 -24.99
C ILE A 35 3.97 -17.00 -25.03
N ALA A 36 3.68 -15.91 -25.74
CA ALA A 36 2.32 -15.38 -25.87
C ALA A 36 1.35 -16.41 -26.46
N ASN A 37 1.78 -17.12 -27.52
CA ASN A 37 1.01 -18.20 -28.13
C ASN A 37 0.82 -19.39 -27.17
N GLU A 38 1.85 -19.79 -26.42
CA GLU A 38 1.79 -20.91 -25.46
C GLU A 38 0.86 -20.65 -24.28
N VAL A 39 0.69 -19.39 -23.86
CA VAL A 39 -0.29 -19.01 -22.83
C VAL A 39 -1.69 -18.70 -23.38
N GLY A 40 -1.83 -18.63 -24.72
CA GLY A 40 -3.11 -18.37 -25.39
C GLY A 40 -3.49 -16.88 -25.49
N GLU A 41 -2.52 -15.97 -25.48
CA GLU A 41 -2.75 -14.52 -25.52
C GLU A 41 -2.12 -13.87 -26.75
N GLN A 42 -2.74 -12.81 -27.28
CA GLN A 42 -2.19 -12.08 -28.43
C GLN A 42 -0.89 -11.32 -28.09
N SER A 43 -0.71 -10.93 -26.83
CA SER A 43 0.50 -10.29 -26.33
C SER A 43 0.57 -10.38 -24.80
N ILE A 44 1.80 -10.59 -24.30
CA ILE A 44 2.15 -10.64 -22.86
C ILE A 44 2.83 -9.34 -22.38
N ILE A 45 2.99 -8.35 -23.26
CA ILE A 45 3.76 -7.11 -23.01
C ILE A 45 2.81 -5.93 -22.83
N SER A 46 3.21 -4.96 -21.98
CA SER A 46 2.47 -3.71 -21.73
C SER A 46 1.07 -3.86 -21.13
N ARG A 47 0.77 -4.98 -20.47
CA ARG A 47 -0.42 -5.10 -19.63
C ARG A 47 -0.18 -4.54 -18.23
N ALA A 48 -1.14 -3.77 -17.72
CA ALA A 48 -1.04 -3.00 -16.47
C ALA A 48 -0.53 -3.86 -15.29
N GLY A 49 0.40 -3.29 -14.50
CA GLY A 49 0.76 -3.80 -13.17
C GLY A 49 1.77 -4.96 -13.09
N GLY A 50 2.25 -5.52 -14.21
CA GLY A 50 3.22 -6.64 -14.17
C GLY A 50 2.64 -8.00 -13.74
N ALA A 51 1.37 -8.02 -13.32
CA ALA A 51 0.56 -9.19 -13.01
C ALA A 51 0.60 -10.27 -14.12
N PRO A 52 0.41 -9.94 -15.41
CA PRO A 52 0.47 -10.95 -16.47
C PRO A 52 1.87 -11.55 -16.65
N THR A 53 2.93 -10.78 -16.41
CA THR A 53 4.31 -11.28 -16.47
C THR A 53 4.60 -12.24 -15.32
N LEU A 54 4.09 -11.96 -14.12
CA LEU A 54 4.16 -12.87 -12.98
C LEU A 54 3.38 -14.16 -13.26
N ALA A 55 2.17 -14.06 -13.81
CA ALA A 55 1.34 -15.20 -14.16
C ALA A 55 2.01 -16.12 -15.20
N VAL A 56 2.66 -15.55 -16.23
CA VAL A 56 3.48 -16.32 -17.19
C VAL A 56 4.59 -17.09 -16.46
N GLY A 57 5.34 -16.44 -15.57
CA GLY A 57 6.39 -17.10 -14.80
C GLY A 57 5.87 -18.24 -13.92
N MET A 58 4.77 -18.00 -13.20
CA MET A 58 4.11 -19.03 -12.40
C MET A 58 3.62 -20.19 -13.26
N ALA A 59 3.11 -19.92 -14.46
CA ALA A 59 2.63 -20.95 -15.37
C ALA A 59 3.74 -21.93 -15.78
N TYR A 60 4.92 -21.44 -16.17
CA TYR A 60 6.05 -22.32 -16.51
C TYR A 60 6.59 -23.08 -15.29
N ILE A 61 6.64 -22.44 -14.12
CA ILE A 61 7.08 -23.10 -12.87
C ILE A 61 6.12 -24.23 -12.50
N LEU A 62 4.81 -23.98 -12.51
CA LEU A 62 3.80 -24.98 -12.15
C LEU A 62 3.71 -26.10 -13.19
N HIS A 63 3.79 -25.78 -14.48
CA HIS A 63 3.86 -26.76 -15.55
C HIS A 63 5.08 -27.67 -15.40
N GLY A 64 6.26 -27.10 -15.17
CA GLY A 64 7.50 -27.87 -14.96
C GLY A 64 7.51 -28.70 -13.68
N ALA A 65 7.05 -28.13 -12.55
CA ALA A 65 7.03 -28.80 -11.25
C ALA A 65 6.03 -29.95 -11.18
N LEU A 66 4.92 -29.86 -11.91
CA LEU A 66 3.86 -30.88 -11.95
C LEU A 66 3.99 -31.81 -13.16
N GLY A 67 5.18 -31.89 -13.77
CA GLY A 67 5.49 -32.85 -14.83
C GLY A 67 4.67 -32.71 -16.10
N GLY A 68 4.18 -31.50 -16.40
CA GLY A 68 3.39 -31.22 -17.59
C GLY A 68 1.98 -31.80 -17.59
N MET A 69 1.42 -32.15 -16.42
CA MET A 69 0.05 -32.71 -16.32
C MET A 69 -1.05 -31.82 -16.94
N MET A 70 -0.82 -30.51 -17.05
CA MET A 70 -1.74 -29.53 -17.64
C MET A 70 -0.95 -28.50 -18.45
N ASP A 71 -1.55 -27.98 -19.53
CA ASP A 71 -0.92 -27.01 -20.43
C ASP A 71 -0.56 -25.69 -19.75
N VAL A 72 0.46 -25.01 -20.28
CA VAL A 72 0.93 -23.69 -19.78
C VAL A 72 -0.21 -22.67 -19.80
N ALA A 73 -1.07 -22.68 -20.82
CA ALA A 73 -2.26 -21.83 -20.90
C ALA A 73 -3.23 -22.02 -19.72
N PHE A 74 -3.45 -23.27 -19.26
CA PHE A 74 -4.30 -23.52 -18.10
C PHE A 74 -3.70 -22.90 -16.84
N TRP A 75 -2.40 -23.10 -16.60
CA TRP A 75 -1.72 -22.55 -15.44
C TRP A 75 -1.63 -21.01 -15.47
N TYR A 76 -1.52 -20.43 -16.66
CA TYR A 76 -1.56 -18.98 -16.85
C TYR A 76 -2.93 -18.41 -16.45
N HIS A 77 -4.04 -18.98 -16.95
CA HIS A 77 -5.38 -18.52 -16.57
C HIS A 77 -5.66 -18.77 -15.09
N PHE A 78 -5.21 -19.89 -14.55
CA PHE A 78 -5.29 -20.16 -13.11
C PHE A 78 -4.55 -19.09 -12.29
N ALA A 79 -3.32 -18.74 -12.67
CA ALA A 79 -2.53 -17.73 -11.97
C ALA A 79 -3.18 -16.35 -12.02
N ILE A 80 -3.71 -15.92 -13.18
CA ILE A 80 -4.41 -14.63 -13.31
C ILE A 80 -5.71 -14.61 -12.49
N LEU A 81 -6.51 -15.68 -12.53
CA LEU A 81 -7.75 -15.76 -11.74
C LEU A 81 -7.45 -15.76 -10.24
N PHE A 82 -6.42 -16.49 -9.82
CA PHE A 82 -5.95 -16.51 -8.43
C PHE A 82 -5.51 -15.12 -7.97
N GLU A 83 -4.69 -14.43 -8.77
CA GLU A 83 -4.25 -13.07 -8.46
C GLU A 83 -5.42 -12.09 -8.40
N ALA A 84 -6.36 -12.16 -9.35
CA ALA A 84 -7.56 -11.33 -9.35
C ALA A 84 -8.43 -11.57 -8.10
N LEU A 85 -8.61 -12.83 -7.69
CA LEU A 85 -9.36 -13.18 -6.48
C LEU A 85 -8.65 -12.67 -5.22
N PHE A 86 -7.31 -12.75 -5.19
CA PHE A 86 -6.51 -12.21 -4.10
C PHE A 86 -6.66 -10.69 -3.99
N ILE A 87 -6.56 -9.98 -5.11
CA ILE A 87 -6.77 -8.52 -5.17
C ILE A 87 -8.19 -8.17 -4.70
N LEU A 88 -9.21 -8.87 -5.20
CA LEU A 88 -10.60 -8.61 -4.81
C LEU A 88 -10.83 -8.82 -3.31
N THR A 89 -10.24 -9.88 -2.74
CA THR A 89 -10.29 -10.15 -1.30
C THR A 89 -9.61 -9.04 -0.50
N ALA A 90 -8.43 -8.59 -0.95
CA ALA A 90 -7.70 -7.50 -0.31
C ALA A 90 -8.48 -6.17 -0.36
N VAL A 91 -9.07 -5.85 -1.51
CA VAL A 91 -9.88 -4.63 -1.69
C VAL A 91 -11.18 -4.69 -0.87
N ASP A 92 -11.85 -5.83 -0.79
CA ASP A 92 -13.04 -6.02 0.06
C ASP A 92 -12.71 -5.80 1.54
N ALA A 93 -11.70 -6.53 2.05
CA ALA A 93 -11.25 -6.40 3.43
C ALA A 93 -10.77 -4.97 3.73
N GLY A 94 -10.04 -4.35 2.81
CA GLY A 94 -9.55 -2.99 2.89
C GLY A 94 -10.69 -1.96 2.92
N THR A 95 -11.71 -2.12 2.08
CA THR A 95 -12.89 -1.23 2.04
C THR A 95 -13.67 -1.31 3.34
N ARG A 96 -13.82 -2.51 3.91
CA ARG A 96 -14.45 -2.69 5.22
C ARG A 96 -13.66 -1.98 6.33
N ALA A 97 -12.35 -2.14 6.37
CA ALA A 97 -11.49 -1.45 7.34
C ALA A 97 -11.52 0.08 7.15
N ALA A 98 -11.41 0.55 5.90
CA ALA A 98 -11.45 1.97 5.55
C ALA A 98 -12.79 2.61 5.96
N ARG A 99 -13.90 1.89 5.78
CA ARG A 99 -15.22 2.35 6.23
C ARG A 99 -15.25 2.59 7.73
N PHE A 100 -14.75 1.64 8.54
CA PHE A 100 -14.70 1.81 9.99
C PHE A 100 -13.82 3.00 10.40
N MET A 101 -12.63 3.13 9.80
CA MET A 101 -11.73 4.25 10.05
C MET A 101 -12.35 5.60 9.63
N LEU A 102 -13.06 5.64 8.50
CA LEU A 102 -13.74 6.84 8.02
C LEU A 102 -14.92 7.21 8.93
N GLN A 103 -15.69 6.23 9.39
CA GLN A 103 -16.78 6.46 10.34
C GLN A 103 -16.27 6.98 11.68
N ASP A 104 -15.13 6.48 12.17
CA ASP A 104 -14.49 7.02 13.37
C ASP A 104 -14.06 8.48 13.19
N LEU A 105 -13.50 8.82 12.02
CA LEU A 105 -13.11 10.19 11.69
C LEU A 105 -14.32 11.13 11.55
N LEU A 106 -15.36 10.69 10.82
CA LEU A 106 -16.62 11.43 10.68
C LEU A 106 -17.34 11.58 12.03
N GLY A 107 -17.18 10.60 12.92
CA GLY A 107 -17.66 10.60 14.30
C GLY A 107 -17.08 11.72 15.16
N VAL A 108 -15.90 12.23 14.82
CA VAL A 108 -15.30 13.41 15.48
C VAL A 108 -16.07 14.69 15.11
N VAL A 109 -16.59 14.78 13.88
CA VAL A 109 -17.34 15.94 13.38
C VAL A 109 -18.82 15.86 13.78
N SER A 110 -19.43 14.68 13.72
CA SER A 110 -20.81 14.45 14.14
C SER A 110 -20.96 13.08 14.82
N PRO A 111 -21.40 13.03 16.09
CA PRO A 111 -21.61 11.77 16.82
C PRO A 111 -22.60 10.82 16.13
N GLY A 112 -23.54 11.35 15.33
CA GLY A 112 -24.51 10.56 14.58
C GLY A 112 -23.89 9.74 13.44
N LEU A 113 -22.75 10.17 12.89
CA LEU A 113 -22.04 9.46 11.81
C LEU A 113 -21.15 8.31 12.32
N LYS A 114 -20.88 8.26 13.63
CA LYS A 114 -20.15 7.18 14.30
C LYS A 114 -21.00 5.91 14.48
N ARG A 115 -22.33 6.05 14.38
CA ARG A 115 -23.31 4.99 14.62
C ARG A 115 -23.26 3.92 13.53
N THR A 116 -22.57 2.82 13.80
CA THR A 116 -22.44 1.65 12.92
C THR A 116 -23.75 0.87 12.74
N ASP A 117 -24.75 1.15 13.58
CA ASP A 117 -26.11 0.64 13.49
C ASP A 117 -26.97 1.45 12.49
N SER A 118 -26.53 2.64 12.09
CA SER A 118 -27.29 3.50 11.18
C SER A 118 -26.99 3.18 9.71
N LEU A 119 -28.03 2.75 8.98
CA LEU A 119 -27.94 2.44 7.55
C LEU A 119 -27.47 3.66 6.72
N PRO A 120 -27.95 4.90 6.96
CA PRO A 120 -27.50 6.07 6.18
C PRO A 120 -26.02 6.39 6.37
N ALA A 121 -25.49 6.33 7.61
CA ALA A 121 -24.07 6.61 7.85
C ALA A 121 -23.17 5.52 7.27
N ASN A 122 -23.59 4.25 7.37
CA ASN A 122 -22.88 3.14 6.75
C ASN A 122 -22.83 3.28 5.23
N LEU A 123 -23.96 3.62 4.60
CA LEU A 123 -24.05 3.77 3.15
C LEU A 123 -23.19 4.95 2.66
N LEU A 124 -23.23 6.09 3.37
CA LEU A 124 -22.41 7.25 3.05
C LEU A 124 -20.91 6.95 3.20
N ALA A 125 -20.49 6.34 4.31
CA ALA A 125 -19.08 5.99 4.51
C ALA A 125 -18.60 4.97 3.47
N THR A 126 -19.44 3.98 3.13
CA THR A 126 -19.13 3.00 2.08
C THR A 126 -19.01 3.67 0.71
N ALA A 127 -19.96 4.53 0.34
CA ALA A 127 -19.93 5.25 -0.93
C ALA A 127 -18.66 6.10 -1.04
N LEU A 128 -18.28 6.83 0.00
CA LEU A 128 -17.05 7.61 0.03
C LEU A 128 -15.80 6.73 -0.13
N CYS A 129 -15.72 5.59 0.58
CA CYS A 129 -14.60 4.66 0.43
C CYS A 129 -14.52 4.07 -1.00
N VAL A 130 -15.64 3.63 -1.57
CA VAL A 130 -15.68 3.06 -2.92
C VAL A 130 -15.34 4.11 -3.98
N LEU A 131 -15.84 5.33 -3.84
CA LEU A 131 -15.50 6.45 -4.72
C LEU A 131 -14.02 6.82 -4.62
N ALA A 132 -13.42 6.75 -3.43
CA ALA A 132 -11.99 6.99 -3.24
C ALA A 132 -11.15 5.91 -3.95
N TRP A 133 -11.50 4.63 -3.81
CA TRP A 133 -10.86 3.55 -4.57
C TRP A 133 -11.02 3.74 -6.08
N GLY A 134 -12.23 4.08 -6.54
CA GLY A 134 -12.53 4.37 -7.94
C GLY A 134 -11.72 5.55 -8.48
N TYR A 135 -11.53 6.60 -7.67
CA TYR A 135 -10.67 7.73 -8.01
C TYR A 135 -9.21 7.30 -8.18
N PHE A 136 -8.65 6.51 -7.25
CA PHE A 136 -7.29 6.00 -7.38
C PHE A 136 -7.12 5.10 -8.62
N LEU A 137 -8.10 4.26 -8.94
CA LEU A 137 -8.11 3.46 -10.16
C LEU A 137 -8.13 4.34 -11.41
N HIS A 138 -9.02 5.34 -11.45
CA HIS A 138 -9.11 6.29 -12.54
C HIS A 138 -7.80 7.07 -12.73
N GLN A 139 -7.21 7.57 -11.65
CA GLN A 139 -5.90 8.25 -11.69
C GLN A 139 -4.79 7.31 -12.17
N GLY A 140 -4.79 6.05 -11.73
CA GLY A 140 -3.82 5.04 -12.16
C GLY A 140 -3.89 4.71 -13.66
N VAL A 141 -5.05 4.88 -14.30
CA VAL A 141 -5.25 4.64 -15.73
C VAL A 141 -5.04 5.91 -16.56
N VAL A 142 -5.52 7.06 -16.10
CA VAL A 142 -5.55 8.31 -16.88
C VAL A 142 -4.26 9.11 -16.80
N ASP A 143 -3.49 8.99 -15.70
CA ASP A 143 -2.23 9.70 -15.53
C ASP A 143 -1.01 8.81 -15.85
N PRO A 144 -0.48 8.86 -17.09
CA PRO A 144 0.66 8.04 -17.51
C PRO A 144 1.97 8.36 -16.80
N LEU A 145 2.07 9.51 -16.11
CA LEU A 145 3.32 9.99 -15.51
C LEU A 145 3.25 10.14 -13.98
N GLY A 146 2.06 10.26 -13.40
CA GLY A 146 1.91 10.80 -12.05
C GLY A 146 0.85 10.16 -11.14
N GLY A 147 0.21 9.05 -11.52
CA GLY A 147 -0.73 8.34 -10.64
C GLY A 147 -0.02 7.34 -9.71
N ILE A 148 0.27 6.14 -10.23
CA ILE A 148 0.86 5.05 -9.43
C ILE A 148 2.36 5.30 -9.12
N ASN A 149 3.10 5.89 -10.06
CA ASN A 149 4.56 6.02 -9.96
C ASN A 149 5.02 7.05 -8.93
N THR A 150 4.23 8.10 -8.69
CA THR A 150 4.48 9.17 -7.70
C THR A 150 4.09 8.74 -6.29
N LEU A 151 2.97 8.01 -6.16
CA LEU A 151 2.52 7.46 -4.88
C LEU A 151 3.40 6.32 -4.38
N TRP A 152 4.18 5.67 -5.26
CA TRP A 152 5.04 4.55 -4.90
C TRP A 152 6.09 4.89 -3.82
N PRO A 153 6.87 5.99 -3.96
CA PRO A 153 7.68 6.52 -2.86
C PRO A 153 6.92 6.71 -1.54
N LEU A 154 5.68 7.22 -1.59
CA LEU A 154 4.88 7.47 -0.39
C LEU A 154 4.43 6.18 0.28
N PHE A 155 4.08 5.15 -0.50
CA PHE A 155 3.70 3.84 0.01
C PHE A 155 4.80 3.22 0.89
N GLY A 156 6.05 3.27 0.42
CA GLY A 156 7.20 2.76 1.18
C GLY A 156 7.37 3.47 2.52
N ILE A 157 7.28 4.80 2.53
CA ILE A 157 7.43 5.61 3.75
C ILE A 157 6.26 5.38 4.71
N ALA A 158 5.03 5.42 4.21
CA ALA A 158 3.81 5.23 5.00
C ALA A 158 3.77 3.85 5.68
N ASN A 159 4.19 2.80 4.96
CA ASN A 159 4.25 1.44 5.52
C ASN A 159 5.23 1.33 6.69
N GLN A 160 6.40 1.94 6.55
CA GLN A 160 7.37 1.96 7.66
C GLN A 160 6.82 2.75 8.85
N MET A 161 6.17 3.89 8.60
CA MET A 161 5.53 4.67 9.65
C MET A 161 4.42 3.89 10.38
N LEU A 162 3.61 3.12 9.65
CA LEU A 162 2.59 2.24 10.24
C LEU A 162 3.21 1.11 11.07
N ALA A 163 4.28 0.49 10.57
CA ALA A 163 5.03 -0.51 11.33
C ALA A 163 5.60 0.08 12.63
N GLY A 164 6.12 1.31 12.58
CA GLY A 164 6.55 2.06 13.76
C GLY A 164 5.43 2.25 14.77
N MET A 165 4.25 2.67 14.33
CA MET A 165 3.07 2.82 15.20
C MET A 165 2.64 1.50 15.84
N ALA A 166 2.63 0.41 15.07
CA ALA A 166 2.28 -0.92 15.57
C ALA A 166 3.27 -1.41 16.64
N LEU A 167 4.58 -1.27 16.40
CA LEU A 167 5.60 -1.67 17.38
C LEU A 167 5.56 -0.81 18.65
N MET A 168 5.30 0.50 18.52
CA MET A 168 5.08 1.38 19.67
C MET A 168 3.86 0.95 20.49
N LEU A 169 2.76 0.58 19.83
CA LEU A 169 1.57 0.05 20.51
C LEU A 169 1.90 -1.26 21.24
N CYS A 170 2.57 -2.21 20.59
CA CYS A 170 3.02 -3.45 21.23
C CYS A 170 3.90 -3.19 22.45
N ALA A 171 4.83 -2.24 22.36
CA ALA A 171 5.68 -1.85 23.49
C ALA A 171 4.83 -1.31 24.66
N VAL A 172 3.88 -0.39 24.39
CA VAL A 172 2.98 0.16 25.41
C VAL A 172 2.13 -0.94 26.05
N VAL A 173 1.59 -1.87 25.27
CA VAL A 173 0.80 -3.00 25.78
C VAL A 173 1.64 -3.88 26.71
N LEU A 174 2.91 -4.17 26.38
CA LEU A 174 3.81 -4.91 27.27
C LEU A 174 4.04 -4.20 28.62
N PHE A 175 4.16 -2.87 28.61
CA PHE A 175 4.23 -2.08 29.85
C PHE A 175 2.91 -2.12 30.63
N LYS A 176 1.76 -2.01 29.96
CA LYS A 176 0.43 -2.13 30.59
C LYS A 176 0.17 -3.53 31.18
N MET A 177 0.75 -4.58 30.60
CA MET A 177 0.67 -5.96 31.09
C MET A 177 1.72 -6.31 32.16
N LYS A 178 2.57 -5.35 32.59
CA LYS A 178 3.69 -5.60 33.52
C LYS A 178 4.71 -6.63 33.05
N ARG A 179 4.88 -6.73 31.73
CA ARG A 179 5.87 -7.58 31.05
C ARG A 179 7.06 -6.76 30.55
N GLN A 180 7.45 -5.71 31.27
CA GLN A 180 8.51 -4.78 30.84
C GLN A 180 9.87 -5.45 30.55
N ARG A 181 10.15 -6.62 31.16
CA ARG A 181 11.36 -7.41 30.86
C ARG A 181 11.46 -7.82 29.39
N TYR A 182 10.34 -7.94 28.68
CA TYR A 182 10.29 -8.31 27.26
C TYR A 182 10.11 -7.11 26.33
N ALA A 183 9.93 -5.89 26.87
CA ALA A 183 9.65 -4.70 26.07
C ALA A 183 10.79 -4.36 25.10
N TRP A 184 12.04 -4.75 25.40
CA TRP A 184 13.19 -4.54 24.51
C TRP A 184 13.00 -5.19 23.13
N VAL A 185 12.26 -6.31 23.05
CA VAL A 185 11.96 -7.01 21.78
C VAL A 185 11.17 -6.11 20.84
N ALA A 186 10.30 -5.25 21.37
CA ALA A 186 9.59 -4.26 20.58
C ALA A 186 10.38 -2.95 20.45
N LEU A 187 11.01 -2.47 21.53
CA LEU A 187 11.67 -1.16 21.57
C LEU A 187 12.91 -1.06 20.69
N VAL A 188 13.74 -2.11 20.59
CA VAL A 188 14.95 -2.08 19.77
C VAL A 188 14.60 -1.96 18.27
N PRO A 189 13.72 -2.81 17.70
CA PRO A 189 13.24 -2.62 16.34
C PRO A 189 12.54 -1.28 16.14
N THR A 190 11.73 -0.84 17.12
CA THR A 190 11.07 0.47 17.06
C THR A 190 12.08 1.61 16.93
N ALA A 191 13.10 1.65 17.78
CA ALA A 191 14.10 2.72 17.76
C ALA A 191 14.85 2.75 16.44
N TRP A 192 15.31 1.60 15.95
CA TRP A 192 15.96 1.49 14.65
C TRP A 192 15.05 1.95 13.50
N LEU A 193 13.81 1.47 13.50
CA LEU A 193 12.84 1.81 12.46
C LEU A 193 12.53 3.30 12.47
N LEU A 194 12.31 3.91 13.64
CA LEU A 194 12.06 5.34 13.76
C LEU A 194 13.25 6.17 13.28
N ILE A 195 14.49 5.81 13.63
CA ILE A 195 15.69 6.50 13.16
C ILE A 195 15.76 6.46 11.63
N CYS A 196 15.67 5.27 11.04
CA CYS A 196 15.73 5.08 9.59
C CYS A 196 14.60 5.82 8.87
N THR A 197 13.37 5.68 9.36
CA THR A 197 12.16 6.22 8.72
C THR A 197 12.09 7.73 8.81
N LEU A 198 12.41 8.32 9.97
CA LEU A 198 12.42 9.77 10.13
C LEU A 198 13.58 10.40 9.34
N THR A 199 14.75 9.77 9.29
CA THR A 199 15.88 10.24 8.49
C THR A 199 15.56 10.17 7.00
N ALA A 200 15.02 9.05 6.52
CA ALA A 200 14.62 8.89 5.12
C ALA A 200 13.49 9.85 4.75
N GLY A 201 12.48 10.01 5.60
CA GLY A 201 11.39 10.96 5.41
C GLY A 201 11.89 12.41 5.32
N TRP A 202 12.84 12.79 6.19
CA TRP A 202 13.47 14.10 6.15
C TRP A 202 14.23 14.34 4.84
N GLN A 203 15.04 13.37 4.40
CA GLN A 203 15.74 13.45 3.13
C GLN A 203 14.76 13.50 1.94
N LYS A 204 13.68 12.71 1.98
CA LYS A 204 12.66 12.72 0.93
C LYS A 204 11.88 14.02 0.88
N ALA A 205 11.63 14.70 2.00
CA ALA A 205 10.97 15.99 1.99
C ALA A 205 11.91 17.12 1.55
N PHE A 206 13.12 17.19 2.13
CA PHE A 206 13.95 18.41 2.11
C PHE A 206 15.32 18.26 1.45
N SER A 207 15.73 17.08 0.96
CA SER A 207 17.04 16.94 0.33
C SER A 207 17.18 17.90 -0.86
N PRO A 208 18.34 18.57 -1.01
CA PRO A 208 18.61 19.45 -2.15
C PRO A 208 18.83 18.67 -3.46
N ASP A 209 19.10 17.36 -3.38
CA ASP A 209 19.24 16.51 -4.56
C ASP A 209 17.87 16.15 -5.15
N ALA A 210 17.61 16.59 -6.38
CA ALA A 210 16.40 16.30 -7.16
C ALA A 210 16.15 14.80 -7.42
N LYS A 211 17.15 13.93 -7.20
CA LYS A 211 16.95 12.47 -7.25
C LYS A 211 16.27 11.93 -5.98
N ILE A 212 16.35 12.68 -4.89
CA ILE A 212 15.93 12.24 -3.57
C ILE A 212 14.72 13.08 -3.12
N GLY A 213 14.86 14.41 -3.05
CA GLY A 213 13.91 15.30 -2.40
C GLY A 213 12.73 15.71 -3.27
N PHE A 214 11.51 15.52 -2.78
CA PHE A 214 10.26 15.91 -3.44
C PHE A 214 10.17 17.43 -3.70
N LEU A 215 10.58 18.27 -2.75
CA LEU A 215 10.58 19.71 -2.98
C LEU A 215 11.61 20.14 -4.04
N SER A 216 12.79 19.51 -4.04
CA SER A 216 13.83 19.82 -5.01
C SER A 216 13.48 19.39 -6.43
N ILE A 217 12.84 18.23 -6.60
CA ILE A 217 12.37 17.78 -7.92
C ILE A 217 11.20 18.64 -8.41
N ALA A 218 10.29 19.04 -7.52
CA ALA A 218 9.22 19.98 -7.84
C ALA A 218 9.78 21.33 -8.31
N ASN A 219 10.78 21.87 -7.62
CA ASN A 219 11.43 23.13 -8.01
C ASN A 219 12.15 23.01 -9.36
N LYS A 220 12.77 21.85 -9.64
CA LYS A 220 13.40 21.58 -10.93
C LYS A 220 12.39 21.57 -12.07
N PHE A 221 11.25 20.90 -11.90
CA PHE A 221 10.19 20.89 -12.91
C PHE A 221 9.53 22.26 -13.07
N GLN A 222 9.33 23.00 -11.98
CA GLN A 222 8.84 24.37 -12.04
C GLN A 222 9.78 25.28 -12.84
N ALA A 223 11.10 25.20 -12.59
CA ALA A 223 12.08 25.97 -13.35
C ALA A 223 12.08 25.63 -14.85
N MET A 224 11.78 24.39 -15.23
CA MET A 224 11.62 24.01 -16.64
C MET A 224 10.41 24.68 -17.28
N ILE A 225 9.27 24.72 -16.58
CA ILE A 225 8.07 25.46 -17.00
C ILE A 225 8.40 26.94 -17.15
N ASP A 226 8.99 27.55 -16.13
CA ASP A 226 9.29 28.99 -16.09
C ASP A 226 10.29 29.40 -17.18
N SER A 227 11.23 28.52 -17.52
CA SER A 227 12.22 28.75 -18.59
C SER A 227 11.69 28.53 -20.01
N GLY A 228 10.51 27.91 -20.16
CA GLY A 228 9.98 27.45 -21.44
C GLY A 228 10.76 26.31 -22.11
N ASN A 229 11.85 25.82 -21.50
CA ASN A 229 12.66 24.71 -22.01
C ASN A 229 12.10 23.36 -21.55
N ILE A 230 10.96 22.98 -22.14
CA ILE A 230 10.26 21.75 -21.83
C ILE A 230 10.84 20.60 -22.68
N PRO A 231 11.36 19.51 -22.06
CA PRO A 231 11.85 18.37 -22.82
C PRO A 231 10.75 17.79 -23.73
N PRO A 232 11.09 17.29 -24.94
CA PRO A 232 10.10 16.81 -25.92
C PRO A 232 9.20 15.68 -25.41
N GLN A 233 9.66 14.97 -24.37
CA GLN A 233 8.95 13.88 -23.73
C GLN A 233 7.81 14.31 -22.78
N TYR A 234 7.69 15.60 -22.48
CA TYR A 234 6.70 16.14 -21.54
C TYR A 234 5.91 17.28 -22.16
N THR A 235 4.64 17.40 -21.78
CA THR A 235 3.86 18.63 -21.98
C THR A 235 3.96 19.54 -20.76
N GLU A 236 3.66 20.82 -20.93
CA GLU A 236 3.60 21.78 -19.82
C GLU A 236 2.60 21.34 -18.73
N SER A 237 1.43 20.86 -19.15
CA SER A 237 0.41 20.34 -18.23
C SER A 237 0.89 19.14 -17.41
N GLN A 238 1.65 18.23 -18.02
CA GLN A 238 2.24 17.08 -17.34
C GLN A 238 3.31 17.52 -16.31
N LEU A 239 4.17 18.46 -16.68
CA LEU A 239 5.15 19.02 -15.73
C LEU A 239 4.47 19.71 -14.56
N ALA A 240 3.41 20.49 -14.80
CA ALA A 240 2.65 21.16 -13.75
C ALA A 240 2.00 20.15 -12.78
N GLN A 241 1.46 19.06 -13.31
CA GLN A 241 0.92 17.96 -12.50
C GLN A 241 2.01 17.27 -11.67
N LEU A 242 3.19 17.03 -12.25
CA LEU A 242 4.34 16.49 -11.52
C LEU A 242 4.81 17.42 -10.39
N VAL A 243 4.83 18.74 -10.62
CA VAL A 243 5.14 19.73 -9.58
C VAL A 243 4.13 19.63 -8.43
N PHE A 244 2.83 19.60 -8.75
CA PHE A 244 1.77 19.50 -7.75
C PHE A 244 1.89 18.21 -6.94
N ASN A 245 2.03 17.07 -7.61
CA ASN A 245 2.13 15.75 -6.96
C ASN A 245 3.33 15.69 -6.02
N ASN A 246 4.52 16.15 -6.46
CA ASN A 246 5.70 16.16 -5.58
C ASN A 246 5.55 17.09 -4.38
N ARG A 247 4.87 18.24 -4.53
CA ARG A 247 4.58 19.12 -3.39
C ARG A 247 3.58 18.48 -2.42
N LEU A 248 2.56 17.81 -2.95
CA LEU A 248 1.60 17.04 -2.16
C LEU A 248 2.32 15.92 -1.38
N ASP A 249 3.17 15.14 -2.04
CA ASP A 249 3.93 14.05 -1.44
C ASP A 249 4.88 14.55 -0.35
N ALA A 250 5.54 15.69 -0.56
CA ALA A 250 6.34 16.34 0.48
C ALA A 250 5.49 16.70 1.70
N GLY A 251 4.32 17.33 1.47
CA GLY A 251 3.38 17.71 2.53
C GLY A 251 2.87 16.50 3.31
N LEU A 252 2.45 15.44 2.62
CA LEU A 252 1.98 14.19 3.22
C LEU A 252 3.09 13.49 4.00
N THR A 253 4.31 13.45 3.47
CA THR A 253 5.48 12.89 4.17
C THR A 253 5.73 13.60 5.49
N ILE A 254 5.76 14.94 5.47
CA ILE A 254 5.94 15.75 6.69
C ILE A 254 4.80 15.52 7.68
N PHE A 255 3.56 15.50 7.19
CA PHE A 255 2.39 15.22 8.01
C PHE A 255 2.51 13.88 8.74
N PHE A 256 2.82 12.80 8.03
CA PHE A 256 2.97 11.49 8.66
C PHE A 256 4.16 11.43 9.62
N MET A 257 5.28 12.09 9.32
CA MET A 257 6.40 12.22 10.26
C MET A 257 5.97 12.87 11.58
N VAL A 258 5.19 13.96 11.50
CA VAL A 258 4.67 14.64 12.70
C VAL A 258 3.76 13.70 13.50
N VAL A 259 2.85 12.98 12.83
CA VAL A 259 1.96 11.99 13.48
C VAL A 259 2.77 10.93 14.23
N VAL A 260 3.82 10.38 13.59
CA VAL A 260 4.68 9.36 14.21
C VAL A 260 5.40 9.91 15.44
N VAL A 261 5.95 11.12 15.36
CA VAL A 261 6.65 11.76 16.51
C VAL A 261 5.67 12.02 17.65
N VAL A 262 4.48 12.54 17.35
CA VAL A 262 3.42 12.78 18.34
C VAL A 262 3.01 11.48 19.02
N LEU A 263 2.79 10.40 18.25
CA LEU A 263 2.48 9.09 18.79
C LEU A 263 3.61 8.51 19.63
N ALA A 264 4.87 8.68 19.22
CA ALA A 264 6.01 8.26 20.03
C ALA A 264 6.01 8.94 21.41
N VAL A 265 5.73 10.25 21.46
CA VAL A 265 5.60 10.99 22.73
C VAL A 265 4.44 10.46 23.57
N PHE A 266 3.26 10.23 22.97
CA PHE A 266 2.12 9.67 23.69
C PHE A 266 2.38 8.23 24.19
N SER A 267 3.04 7.40 23.40
CA SER A 267 3.42 6.04 23.79
C SER A 267 4.40 6.04 24.96
N ILE A 268 5.40 6.93 24.95
CA ILE A 268 6.32 7.09 26.08
C ILE A 268 5.56 7.54 27.33
N LYS A 269 4.71 8.59 27.23
CA LYS A 269 3.90 9.06 28.37
C LYS A 269 3.01 7.96 28.94
N THR A 270 2.39 7.17 28.07
CA THR A 270 1.50 6.07 28.46
C THR A 270 2.27 4.92 29.11
N ALA A 271 3.44 4.55 28.57
CA ALA A 271 4.31 3.54 29.16
C ALA A 271 4.82 3.98 30.55
N LEU A 272 5.23 5.24 30.71
CA LEU A 272 5.64 5.79 32.00
C LEU A 272 4.50 5.84 33.02
N ALA A 273 3.28 6.20 32.59
CA ALA A 273 2.09 6.16 33.44
C ALA A 273 1.76 4.72 33.87
N ALA A 274 1.83 3.77 32.94
CA ALA A 274 1.60 2.35 33.22
C ALA A 274 2.66 1.78 34.18
N LEU A 275 3.91 2.25 34.13
CA LEU A 275 4.95 1.85 35.07
C LEU A 275 4.64 2.26 36.51
N LYS A 276 3.98 3.41 36.74
CA LYS A 276 3.63 3.91 38.08
C LYS A 276 2.56 3.10 38.82
N ILE A 277 1.75 2.32 38.11
CA ILE A 277 0.63 1.56 38.69
C ILE A 277 1.08 0.11 38.85
N ASP A 278 1.20 -0.47 40.04
CA ASP A 278 1.79 -1.82 40.20
C ASP A 278 0.98 -2.99 39.60
N LYS A 279 -0.26 -2.73 39.18
CA LYS A 279 -1.17 -3.74 38.61
C LYS A 279 -1.22 -3.65 37.08
N PRO A 280 -1.54 -4.76 36.38
CA PRO A 280 -1.87 -4.71 34.96
C PRO A 280 -3.03 -3.73 34.69
N THR A 281 -2.89 -2.90 33.66
CA THR A 281 -3.90 -1.89 33.25
C THR A 281 -4.40 -2.13 31.82
N ALA A 282 -4.08 -3.29 31.25
CA ALA A 282 -4.55 -3.72 29.93
C ALA A 282 -6.02 -4.19 30.01
N ASN A 283 -6.93 -3.26 30.26
CA ASN A 283 -8.37 -3.51 30.14
C ASN A 283 -8.81 -3.10 28.75
N GLU A 284 -9.32 -4.04 27.95
CA GLU A 284 -9.82 -3.80 26.58
C GLU A 284 -11.27 -3.32 26.58
N THR A 285 -12.10 -3.84 27.49
CA THR A 285 -13.49 -3.44 27.72
C THR A 285 -13.77 -3.32 29.22
N PRO A 286 -14.77 -2.52 29.63
CA PRO A 286 -15.35 -2.64 30.96
C PRO A 286 -15.78 -4.08 31.21
N TYR A 287 -15.62 -4.58 32.44
CA TYR A 287 -16.09 -5.91 32.80
C TYR A 287 -17.61 -5.97 32.59
N GLU A 288 -18.05 -6.75 31.61
CA GLU A 288 -19.44 -7.15 31.50
C GLU A 288 -19.61 -8.48 32.22
N PRO A 289 -20.46 -8.55 33.27
CA PRO A 289 -20.76 -9.81 33.92
C PRO A 289 -21.40 -10.77 32.91
N MET A 290 -21.05 -12.05 33.00
CA MET A 290 -21.70 -13.09 32.22
C MET A 290 -23.23 -13.01 32.44
N PRO A 291 -24.05 -13.06 31.37
CA PRO A 291 -25.50 -13.14 31.52
C PRO A 291 -25.89 -14.30 32.43
N GLU A 292 -26.90 -14.14 33.28
CA GLU A 292 -27.35 -15.22 34.18
C GLU A 292 -27.81 -16.49 33.42
N ASN A 293 -28.13 -16.36 32.13
CA ASN A 293 -28.60 -17.42 31.24
C ASN A 293 -27.53 -18.00 30.29
N VAL A 294 -26.24 -17.86 30.60
CA VAL A 294 -25.14 -18.41 29.78
C VAL A 294 -25.32 -19.90 29.48
N ASP A 295 -25.73 -20.69 30.48
CA ASP A 295 -25.91 -22.12 30.29
C ASP A 295 -27.05 -22.43 29.31
N GLU A 296 -28.13 -21.64 29.31
CA GLU A 296 -29.22 -21.78 28.35
C GLU A 296 -28.80 -21.37 26.94
N ILE A 297 -28.05 -20.28 26.80
CA ILE A 297 -27.53 -19.79 25.51
C ILE A 297 -26.56 -20.82 24.90
N VAL A 298 -25.64 -21.38 25.70
CA VAL A 298 -24.68 -22.40 25.26
C VAL A 298 -25.38 -23.72 24.91
N THR A 299 -26.43 -24.08 25.66
CA THR A 299 -27.22 -25.29 25.39
C THR A 299 -28.06 -25.14 24.11
N GLN A 300 -28.67 -23.97 23.88
CA GLN A 300 -29.35 -23.68 22.62
C GLN A 300 -28.39 -23.66 21.43
N ALA A 301 -27.20 -23.08 21.58
CA ALA A 301 -26.19 -23.05 20.51
C ALA A 301 -25.66 -24.46 20.15
N LYS A 302 -25.55 -25.37 21.12
CA LYS A 302 -25.14 -26.76 20.88
C LYS A 302 -26.23 -27.61 20.23
N GLY A 303 -27.51 -27.26 20.41
CA GLY A 303 -28.64 -27.95 19.77
C GLY A 303 -28.95 -27.47 18.35
N ALA A 304 -28.31 -26.39 17.90
CA ALA A 304 -28.47 -25.81 16.56
C ALA A 304 -27.43 -26.32 15.53
N HIS A 305 -26.63 -27.33 15.89
CA HIS A 305 -25.69 -28.03 15.01
C HIS A 305 -26.11 -29.48 14.78
#